data_AF-U7P0A4-F1
#
_entry.id   AF-U7P0A4-F1
#
_cell.length_a   1.000
_cell.length_b   1.000
_cell.length_c   1.000
_cell.angle_alpha   90.00
_cell.angle_beta   90.00
_cell.angle_gamma   90.00
#
_symmetry.space_group_name_H-M   'P 1'
#
loop_
_entity.id
_entity.type
_entity.pdbx_description
1 polymer ?
#
loop_
_entity_poly.entity_id
_entity_poly.type
_entity_poly.pdbx_seq_one_letter_code
_entity_poly.pdbx_strand_id
1 'polypeptide(L)'
;MSDTMRAMRLHAPGQPLRLETLPRPEPARGEVQLRVLACGVCRTDLHVVDGELPDPRLPLVPGHEVVGEITALGEEFLALAPEVPIRTETRAYPLEAANRALDDLREGRLSGAAVLIP
;
A
#
# COMPACT_ATOMS: atom_id res chain seq x y z
N MET A 1 15.77 16.13 2.84
CA MET A 1 14.44 15.49 2.66
C MET A 1 13.54 15.97 3.79
N SER A 2 12.24 16.21 3.56
CA SER A 2 11.31 16.78 4.57
C SER A 2 11.04 15.81 5.72
N ASP A 3 11.17 16.24 6.98
CA ASP A 3 10.90 15.41 8.19
C ASP A 3 9.42 15.08 8.42
N THR A 4 8.57 15.50 7.49
CA THR A 4 7.14 15.27 7.51
C THR A 4 6.65 14.65 6.21
N MET A 5 5.49 13.99 6.28
CA MET A 5 4.73 13.46 5.16
C MET A 5 3.28 13.95 5.21
N ARG A 6 2.59 13.95 4.07
CA ARG A 6 1.15 14.23 4.00
C ARG A 6 0.38 12.91 4.01
N ALA A 7 -0.71 12.84 4.73
CA ALA A 7 -1.57 11.66 4.79
C ALA A 7 -3.05 12.05 4.91
N MET A 8 -3.94 11.22 4.36
CA MET A 8 -5.37 11.31 4.59
C MET A 8 -5.72 10.45 5.81
N ARG A 9 -6.30 11.04 6.86
CA ARG A 9 -6.60 10.33 8.11
C ARG A 9 -8.09 10.23 8.37
N LEU A 10 -8.53 9.04 8.75
CA LEU A 10 -9.84 8.75 9.30
C LEU A 10 -9.79 8.93 10.81
N HIS A 11 -10.60 9.83 11.36
CA HIS A 11 -10.68 10.07 12.81
C HIS A 11 -11.83 9.34 13.49
N ALA A 12 -12.91 9.11 12.73
CA ALA A 12 -14.10 8.39 13.16
C ALA A 12 -14.72 7.72 11.92
N PRO A 13 -15.35 6.54 12.04
CA PRO A 13 -16.05 5.92 10.93
C PRO A 13 -17.22 6.79 10.45
N GLY A 14 -17.56 6.68 9.16
CA GLY A 14 -18.59 7.47 8.49
C GLY A 14 -18.24 8.96 8.32
N GLN A 15 -17.02 9.38 8.64
CA GLN A 15 -16.56 10.75 8.46
C GLN A 15 -15.60 10.87 7.26
N PRO A 16 -15.60 12.02 6.56
CA PRO A 16 -14.61 12.27 5.52
C PRO A 16 -13.18 12.21 6.06
N LEU A 17 -12.26 11.68 5.23
CA LEU A 17 -10.84 11.72 5.53
C LEU A 17 -10.32 13.16 5.59
N ARG A 18 -9.37 13.42 6.49
CA ARG A 18 -8.74 14.73 6.66
C ARG A 18 -7.31 14.70 6.15
N LEU A 19 -6.95 15.65 5.29
CA LEU A 19 -5.57 15.84 4.85
C LEU A 19 -4.76 16.46 5.99
N GLU A 20 -3.72 15.76 6.44
CA GLU A 20 -2.84 16.18 7.51
C GLU A 20 -1.37 16.04 7.16
N THR A 21 -0.53 16.82 7.84
CA THR A 21 0.92 16.68 7.82
C THR A 21 1.36 15.96 9.09
N LEU A 22 2.04 14.83 8.93
CA LEU A 22 2.52 13.97 10.01
C LEU A 22 4.05 13.90 10.00
N PRO A 23 4.72 13.56 11.12
CA PRO A 23 6.11 13.17 11.09
C PRO A 23 6.32 12.00 10.13
N ARG A 24 7.42 12.02 9.38
CA ARG A 24 7.84 10.89 8.57
C ARG A 24 8.25 9.74 9.50
N PRO A 25 7.68 8.53 9.36
CA PRO A 25 7.97 7.42 10.26
C PRO A 25 9.38 6.91 10.03
N GLU A 26 10.16 6.69 11.08
CA GLU A 26 11.45 5.99 10.98
C GLU A 26 11.20 4.48 11.08
N PRO A 27 11.78 3.65 10.18
CA PRO A 27 11.55 2.21 10.22
C PRO A 27 12.22 1.63 11.47
N ALA A 28 11.45 0.86 12.24
CA ALA A 28 11.99 0.10 13.36
C ALA A 28 12.81 -1.11 12.86
N ARG A 29 13.34 -1.87 13.83
CA ARG A 29 14.04 -3.13 13.58
C ARG A 29 13.13 -4.09 12.79
N GLY A 30 13.59 -4.53 11.62
CA GLY A 30 12.85 -5.44 10.72
C GLY A 30 11.86 -4.75 9.77
N GLU A 31 11.73 -3.43 9.81
CA GLU A 31 10.82 -2.67 8.94
C GLU A 31 11.54 -2.04 7.74
N VAL A 32 10.76 -1.67 6.73
CA VAL A 32 11.20 -0.87 5.59
C VAL A 32 10.38 0.41 5.52
N GLN A 33 11.04 1.52 5.18
CA GLN A 33 10.37 2.77 4.88
C GLN A 33 10.14 2.88 3.37
N LEU A 34 8.90 3.11 2.96
CA LEU A 34 8.52 3.37 1.58
C LEU A 34 8.12 4.82 1.39
N ARG A 35 8.67 5.47 0.36
CA ARG A 35 8.08 6.67 -0.24
C ARG A 35 6.99 6.24 -1.22
N VAL A 36 5.74 6.44 -0.83
CA VAL A 36 4.58 6.13 -1.67
C VAL A 36 4.55 7.07 -2.89
N LEU A 37 4.54 6.48 -4.09
CA LEU A 37 4.41 7.18 -5.37
C LEU A 37 2.94 7.23 -5.83
N ALA A 38 2.21 6.14 -5.59
CA ALA A 38 0.80 6.00 -5.88
C ALA A 38 0.15 4.99 -4.91
N CYS A 39 -1.15 5.14 -4.66
CA CYS A 39 -1.96 4.17 -3.92
C CYS A 39 -3.30 4.00 -4.64
N GLY A 40 -3.69 2.76 -4.91
CA GLY A 40 -5.04 2.43 -5.35
C GLY A 40 -6.08 2.76 -4.27
N VAL A 41 -7.31 3.01 -4.70
CA VAL A 41 -8.49 3.14 -3.83
C VAL A 41 -9.46 2.05 -4.25
N CYS A 42 -9.76 1.14 -3.35
CA CYS A 42 -10.60 -0.02 -3.62
C CYS A 42 -11.82 -0.05 -2.68
N ARG A 43 -12.66 -1.10 -2.83
CA ARG A 43 -13.84 -1.29 -1.98
C ARG A 43 -13.49 -1.56 -0.51
N THR A 44 -12.38 -2.23 -0.24
CA THR A 44 -11.93 -2.47 1.14
C THR A 44 -11.64 -1.16 1.87
N ASP A 45 -11.18 -0.12 1.17
CA ASP A 45 -11.01 1.21 1.78
C ASP A 45 -12.35 1.84 2.18
N LEU A 46 -13.44 1.58 1.44
CA LEU A 46 -14.79 1.97 1.83
C LEU A 46 -15.25 1.22 3.08
N HIS A 47 -15.05 -0.10 3.15
CA HIS A 47 -15.38 -0.89 4.34
C HIS A 47 -14.68 -0.35 5.61
N VAL A 48 -13.45 0.15 5.48
CA VAL A 48 -12.73 0.83 6.56
C VAL A 48 -13.39 2.17 6.93
N VAL A 49 -13.65 3.03 5.94
CA VAL A 49 -14.20 4.37 6.14
C VAL A 49 -15.62 4.32 6.70
N ASP A 50 -16.45 3.41 6.22
CA ASP A 50 -17.85 3.25 6.61
C ASP A 50 -18.02 2.54 7.97
N GLY A 51 -16.92 2.04 8.55
CA GLY A 51 -16.93 1.42 9.88
C GLY A 51 -17.41 -0.03 9.91
N GLU A 52 -17.25 -0.74 8.80
CA GLU A 52 -17.66 -2.15 8.67
C GLU A 52 -16.61 -3.12 9.22
N LEU A 53 -15.43 -2.62 9.59
CA LEU A 53 -14.41 -3.38 10.31
C LEU A 53 -14.58 -3.26 11.83
N PRO A 54 -14.47 -4.37 12.59
CA PRO A 54 -14.52 -4.32 14.04
C PRO A 54 -13.29 -3.61 14.61
N ASP A 55 -13.51 -2.75 15.61
CA ASP A 55 -12.48 -2.09 16.45
C ASP A 55 -11.27 -1.50 15.69
N PRO A 56 -11.46 -0.61 14.70
CA PRO A 56 -10.35 0.00 14.00
C PRO A 56 -9.53 0.89 14.95
N ARG A 57 -8.20 0.80 14.86
CA ARG A 57 -7.30 1.71 15.58
C ARG A 57 -7.29 3.07 14.90
N LEU A 58 -8.11 3.97 15.41
CA LEU A 58 -8.22 5.35 14.95
C LEU A 58 -7.36 6.28 15.81
N PRO A 59 -6.86 7.40 15.25
CA PRO A 59 -6.93 7.80 13.84
C PRO A 59 -6.03 6.96 12.90
N LEU A 60 -6.58 6.56 11.75
CA LEU A 60 -5.98 5.62 10.78
C LEU A 60 -5.70 6.29 9.42
N VAL A 61 -4.62 5.89 8.74
CA VAL A 61 -4.40 6.17 7.30
C VAL A 61 -4.84 4.94 6.50
N PRO A 62 -5.94 4.98 5.74
CA PRO A 62 -6.36 3.87 4.87
C PRO A 62 -5.50 3.78 3.60
N GLY A 63 -5.70 2.71 2.81
CA GLY A 63 -4.92 2.38 1.62
C GLY A 63 -4.01 1.17 1.81
N HIS A 64 -4.07 0.23 0.87
CA HIS A 64 -3.30 -1.02 0.91
C HIS A 64 -2.84 -1.52 -0.47
N GLU A 65 -3.00 -0.70 -1.51
CA GLU A 65 -2.59 -0.98 -2.89
C GLU A 65 -1.49 0.00 -3.31
N VAL A 66 -0.32 -0.07 -2.69
CA VAL A 66 0.72 0.96 -2.83
C VAL A 66 1.79 0.61 -3.87
N VAL A 67 2.22 1.63 -4.62
CA VAL A 67 3.47 1.63 -5.40
C VAL A 67 4.40 2.64 -4.75
N GLY A 68 5.62 2.23 -4.42
CA GLY A 68 6.57 3.09 -3.71
C GLY A 68 8.03 2.71 -3.94
N GLU A 69 8.91 3.58 -3.48
CA GLU A 69 10.35 3.34 -3.45
C GLU A 69 10.82 3.12 -2.01
N ILE A 70 11.71 2.16 -1.80
CA ILE A 70 12.37 1.99 -0.51
C ILE A 70 13.31 3.18 -0.26
N THR A 71 13.11 3.91 0.83
CA THR A 71 13.92 5.08 1.21
C THR A 71 14.78 4.88 2.45
N ALA A 72 14.45 3.90 3.30
CA ALA A 72 15.27 3.50 4.44
C ALA A 72 14.93 2.07 4.85
N LEU A 73 15.90 1.40 5.49
CA LEU A 73 15.80 0.03 5.99
C LEU A 73 16.16 0.04 7.48
N GLY A 74 15.41 -0.68 8.31
CA GLY A 74 15.85 -0.96 9.68
C GLY A 74 17.11 -1.83 9.67
N GLU A 75 17.99 -1.68 10.67
CA GLU A 75 19.31 -2.33 10.69
C GLU A 75 19.28 -3.84 10.43
N GLU A 76 18.31 -4.55 10.99
CA GLU A 76 18.14 -5.99 10.75
C GLU A 76 17.59 -6.33 9.37
N PHE A 77 16.80 -5.44 8.76
CA PHE A 77 16.33 -5.68 7.40
C PHE A 77 17.50 -5.70 6.41
N LEU A 78 18.58 -4.94 6.65
CA LEU A 78 19.78 -5.00 5.83
C LEU A 78 20.47 -6.37 5.87
N ALA A 79 20.48 -7.03 7.03
CA ALA A 79 21.02 -8.38 7.19
C ALA A 79 20.08 -9.44 6.60
N LEU A 80 18.77 -9.23 6.70
CA LEU A 80 17.74 -10.16 6.24
C LEU A 80 17.44 -10.03 4.73
N ALA A 81 17.60 -8.86 4.13
CA ALA A 81 17.26 -8.57 2.73
C ALA A 81 17.94 -9.49 1.70
N PRO A 82 19.21 -9.91 1.88
CA PRO A 82 19.84 -10.91 1.01
C PRO A 82 19.29 -12.34 1.23
N GLU A 83 18.74 -12.61 2.42
CA GLU A 83 18.30 -13.95 2.84
C GLU A 83 16.80 -14.20 2.59
N VAL A 84 15.97 -13.15 2.62
CA VAL A 84 14.55 -13.25 2.25
C VAL A 84 14.46 -13.17 0.73
N PRO A 85 14.08 -14.25 0.04
CA PRO A 85 13.86 -14.21 -1.39
C PRO A 85 12.54 -13.49 -1.65
N ILE A 86 12.50 -12.16 -1.48
CA ILE A 86 11.39 -11.34 -1.95
C ILE A 86 11.41 -11.44 -3.48
N ARG A 87 10.74 -12.47 -4.00
CA ARG A 87 10.47 -12.67 -5.41
C ARG A 87 9.11 -12.07 -5.67
N THR A 88 9.09 -10.84 -6.18
CA THR A 88 7.87 -10.26 -6.71
C THR A 88 7.59 -10.88 -8.07
N GLU A 89 6.49 -11.60 -8.20
CA GLU A 89 5.96 -12.01 -9.49
C GLU A 89 4.93 -10.96 -9.91
N THR A 90 5.18 -10.30 -11.04
CA THR A 90 4.24 -9.36 -11.63
C THR A 90 4.00 -9.71 -13.08
N ARG A 91 2.79 -9.46 -13.56
CA ARG A 91 2.43 -9.58 -14.97
C ARG A 91 1.94 -8.23 -15.47
N ALA A 92 2.70 -7.66 -16.40
CA ALA A 92 2.34 -6.40 -17.03
C ALA A 92 1.22 -6.61 -18.06
N TYR A 93 0.23 -5.72 -18.04
CA TYR A 93 -0.82 -5.59 -19.03
C TYR A 93 -0.83 -4.15 -19.55
N PRO A 94 -1.03 -3.90 -20.85
CA PRO A 94 -1.40 -2.57 -21.32
C PRO A 94 -2.65 -2.07 -20.58
N LEU A 95 -2.76 -0.76 -20.35
CA LEU A 95 -3.90 -0.17 -19.63
C LEU A 95 -5.25 -0.57 -20.25
N GLU A 96 -5.33 -0.64 -21.59
CA GLU A 96 -6.53 -1.04 -22.33
C GLU A 96 -6.93 -2.51 -22.09
N ALA A 97 -5.99 -3.33 -21.59
CA ALA A 97 -6.21 -4.74 -21.29
C ALA A 97 -6.63 -5.00 -19.84
N ALA A 98 -7.08 -3.97 -19.10
CA ALA A 98 -7.51 -4.10 -17.70
C ALA A 98 -8.53 -5.23 -17.46
N ASN A 99 -9.53 -5.37 -18.33
CA ASN A 99 -10.53 -6.44 -18.20
C ASN A 99 -9.90 -7.83 -18.31
N ARG A 100 -8.94 -8.00 -19.22
CA ARG A 100 -8.19 -9.25 -19.35
C ARG A 100 -7.36 -9.57 -18.11
N ALA A 101 -6.72 -8.56 -17.52
CA ALA A 101 -5.98 -8.71 -16.26
C ALA A 101 -6.89 -9.18 -15.12
N LEU A 102 -8.11 -8.63 -15.03
CA LEU A 102 -9.12 -9.03 -14.05
C LEU A 102 -9.62 -10.46 -14.27
N ASP A 103 -9.85 -10.86 -15.52
CA ASP A 103 -10.29 -12.22 -15.85
C ASP A 103 -9.18 -13.24 -15.56
N ASP A 104 -7.93 -12.92 -15.89
CA ASP A 104 -6.77 -13.75 -15.56
C ASP A 104 -6.59 -13.92 -14.03
N LEU A 105 -6.84 -12.86 -13.24
CA LEU A 105 -6.89 -12.94 -11.78
C LEU A 105 -8.02 -13.85 -11.30
N ARG A 106 -9.24 -13.64 -11.79
CA ARG A 106 -10.44 -14.39 -11.36
C ARG A 106 -10.32 -15.89 -11.64
N GLU A 107 -9.68 -16.23 -12.75
CA GLU A 107 -9.53 -17.61 -13.22
C GLU A 107 -8.21 -18.26 -12.74
N GLY A 108 -7.42 -17.57 -11.92
CA GLY A 108 -6.18 -18.10 -11.35
C GLY A 108 -5.07 -18.33 -12.38
N ARG A 109 -5.07 -17.59 -13.50
CA ARG A 109 -4.07 -17.69 -14.58
C ARG A 109 -2.78 -16.90 -14.31
N LEU A 110 -2.63 -16.39 -13.09
CA LEU A 110 -1.58 -15.48 -12.67
C LEU A 110 -1.20 -15.82 -11.23
N SER A 111 0.10 -15.92 -10.98
CA SER A 111 0.70 -15.86 -9.65
C SER A 111 1.30 -14.48 -9.44
N GLY A 112 1.05 -13.85 -8.29
CA GLY A 112 1.51 -12.50 -8.00
C GLY A 112 0.55 -11.40 -8.46
N ALA A 113 1.07 -10.22 -8.83
CA ALA A 113 0.26 -9.03 -9.11
C ALA A 113 0.12 -8.73 -10.61
N ALA A 114 -1.10 -8.42 -11.07
CA ALA A 114 -1.31 -7.81 -12.37
C ALA A 114 -1.00 -6.30 -12.29
N VAL A 115 -0.17 -5.80 -13.20
CA VAL A 115 0.25 -4.39 -13.25
C VAL A 115 -0.18 -3.79 -14.58
N LEU A 116 -1.02 -2.74 -14.54
CA LEU A 116 -1.39 -2.01 -15.74
C LEU A 116 -0.32 -0.96 -16.06
N ILE A 117 0.17 -0.97 -17.30
CA ILE A 117 1.16 -0.03 -17.83
C ILE A 117 0.45 0.93 -18.80
N PRO A 118 0.64 2.26 -18.66
CA PRO A 118 0.07 3.27 -19.57
C PRO A 118 0.53 3.12 -21.02
#